data_AF-A0A0M2V2N9-F1
#
_entry.id   AF-A0A0M2V2N9-F1
#
_cell.length_a   1.000
_cell.length_b   1.000
_cell.length_c   1.000
_cell.angle_alpha   90.00
_cell.angle_beta   90.00
_cell.angle_gamma   90.00
#
_symmetry.space_group_name_H-M   'P 1'
#
loop_
_entity.id
_entity.type
_entity.pdbx_description
1 polymer ?
#
loop_
_entity_poly.entity_id
_entity_poly.type
_entity_poly.pdbx_seq_one_letter_code
_entity_poly.pdbx_strand_id
1 'polypeptide(L)'
;MAVSSLLSLPANADPLTEALNECRQQQNALKRLVCYDEINLATTSVKPAAPARTPANEASAKATPTHGKPPALPAPAVNRAPLSKAPPAAEDFGLEHKKTADKQTDQLYLTVSSISYSPRKELIVEFDNGQTWRQTGSGNYPIAVGERHFIKRGMLNSFTLGNDDNNRNIKVRRVN
;
A
#
# COMPACT_ATOMS: atom_id res chain seq x y z
N MET A 1 -21.12 -73.16 -23.58
CA MET A 1 -20.61 -71.78 -23.77
C MET A 1 -20.76 -71.05 -22.45
N ALA A 2 -19.67 -70.70 -21.78
CA ALA A 2 -19.70 -69.94 -20.53
C ALA A 2 -19.45 -68.47 -20.85
N VAL A 3 -20.46 -67.61 -20.66
CA VAL A 3 -20.35 -66.17 -20.89
C VAL A 3 -19.75 -65.56 -19.62
N SER A 4 -18.46 -65.19 -19.69
CA SER A 4 -17.79 -64.44 -18.62
C SER A 4 -18.09 -62.95 -18.81
N SER A 5 -18.96 -62.39 -17.96
CA SER A 5 -19.23 -60.96 -17.89
C SER A 5 -18.14 -60.26 -17.07
N LEU A 6 -17.37 -59.39 -17.70
CA LEU A 6 -16.41 -58.49 -17.05
C LEU A 6 -17.20 -57.31 -16.43
N LEU A 7 -17.23 -57.22 -15.10
CA LEU A 7 -17.71 -56.02 -14.40
C LEU A 7 -16.57 -54.98 -14.37
N SER A 8 -16.79 -53.83 -15.00
CA SER A 8 -15.91 -52.66 -14.92
C SER A 8 -16.16 -51.91 -13.60
N LEU A 9 -15.12 -51.63 -12.82
CA LEU A 9 -15.23 -50.77 -11.62
C LEU A 9 -15.26 -49.29 -12.03
N PRO A 10 -16.07 -48.43 -11.37
CA PRO A 10 -16.01 -46.98 -11.58
C PRO A 10 -14.71 -46.39 -11.00
N ALA A 11 -14.02 -45.58 -11.81
CA ALA A 11 -12.92 -44.73 -11.34
C ALA A 11 -13.48 -43.62 -10.46
N ASN A 12 -13.15 -43.62 -9.16
CA ASN A 12 -13.49 -42.51 -8.28
C ASN A 12 -12.53 -41.35 -8.59
N ALA A 13 -13.08 -40.22 -9.05
CA ALA A 13 -12.32 -38.98 -9.17
C ALA A 13 -11.88 -38.51 -7.78
N ASP A 14 -10.66 -37.97 -7.69
CA ASP A 14 -10.13 -37.40 -6.44
C ASP A 14 -11.01 -36.20 -6.04
N PRO A 15 -11.61 -36.18 -4.84
CA PRO A 15 -12.50 -35.11 -4.38
C PRO A 15 -11.82 -33.72 -4.40
N LEU A 16 -10.48 -33.67 -4.31
CA LEU A 16 -9.73 -32.43 -4.44
C LEU A 16 -9.76 -31.89 -5.88
N THR A 17 -9.64 -32.78 -6.87
CA THR A 17 -9.62 -32.37 -8.28
C THR A 17 -10.97 -31.82 -8.71
N GLU A 18 -12.07 -32.38 -8.18
CA GLU A 18 -13.42 -31.89 -8.44
C GLU A 18 -13.63 -30.48 -7.86
N ALA A 19 -13.29 -30.28 -6.58
CA ALA A 19 -13.38 -28.97 -5.93
C ALA A 19 -12.57 -27.88 -6.66
N LEU A 20 -11.38 -28.23 -7.16
CA LEU A 20 -10.56 -27.31 -7.96
C LEU A 20 -11.22 -26.93 -9.29
N ASN A 21 -11.86 -27.89 -9.97
CA ASN A 21 -12.55 -27.61 -11.24
C ASN A 21 -13.75 -26.70 -11.05
N GLU A 22 -14.51 -26.86 -9.96
CA GLU A 22 -15.64 -25.99 -9.63
C GLU A 22 -15.18 -24.53 -9.43
N CYS A 23 -14.12 -24.31 -8.66
CA CYS A 23 -13.60 -22.96 -8.44
C CYS A 23 -13.10 -22.31 -9.75
N ARG A 24 -12.53 -23.08 -10.68
CA ARG A 24 -12.06 -22.56 -11.97
C ARG A 24 -13.17 -22.01 -12.86
N GLN A 25 -14.39 -22.53 -12.73
CA GLN A 25 -15.53 -22.10 -13.54
C GLN A 25 -16.12 -20.76 -13.06
N GLN A 26 -15.70 -20.24 -11.91
CA GLN A 26 -16.22 -19.00 -11.39
C GLN A 26 -15.75 -17.79 -12.21
N GLN A 27 -16.71 -17.04 -12.77
CA GLN A 27 -16.41 -15.88 -13.64
C GLN A 27 -16.02 -14.62 -12.86
N ASN A 28 -16.57 -14.43 -11.66
CA ASN A 28 -16.22 -13.29 -10.82
C ASN A 28 -14.89 -13.54 -10.11
N ALA A 29 -13.91 -12.66 -10.33
CA ALA A 29 -12.56 -12.82 -9.81
C ALA A 29 -12.50 -12.93 -8.27
N LEU A 30 -13.30 -12.13 -7.54
CA LEU A 30 -13.33 -12.16 -6.08
C LEU A 30 -13.96 -13.45 -5.56
N LYS A 31 -15.08 -13.90 -6.16
CA LYS A 31 -15.71 -15.18 -5.80
C LYS A 31 -14.80 -16.38 -6.06
N ARG A 32 -14.03 -16.33 -7.15
CA ARG A 32 -13.07 -17.38 -7.49
C ARG A 32 -11.95 -17.48 -6.45
N LEU A 33 -11.45 -16.34 -5.99
CA LEU A 33 -10.43 -16.28 -4.94
C LEU A 33 -10.95 -16.92 -3.65
N VAL A 34 -12.11 -16.48 -3.17
CA VAL A 34 -12.74 -17.02 -1.95
C VAL A 34 -12.99 -18.52 -2.07
N CYS A 35 -13.45 -19.01 -3.23
CA CYS A 35 -13.66 -20.44 -3.48
C CYS A 35 -12.40 -21.28 -3.23
N TYR A 36 -11.23 -20.81 -3.67
CA TYR A 36 -9.98 -21.53 -3.43
C TYR A 36 -9.56 -21.51 -1.97
N ASP A 37 -9.76 -20.39 -1.27
CA ASP A 37 -9.42 -20.25 0.14
C ASP A 37 -10.27 -21.18 1.03
N GLU A 38 -11.48 -21.55 0.58
CA GLU A 38 -12.40 -22.44 1.29
C GLU A 38 -12.06 -23.93 1.14
N ILE A 39 -11.13 -24.31 0.26
CA ILE A 39 -10.68 -25.70 0.10
C ILE A 39 -9.82 -26.09 1.31
N ASN A 40 -10.47 -26.49 2.41
CA ASN A 40 -9.82 -27.02 3.59
C ASN A 40 -9.41 -28.48 3.35
N LEU A 41 -8.10 -28.74 3.27
CA LEU A 41 -7.49 -30.08 3.13
C LEU A 41 -7.69 -31.01 4.36
N ALA A 42 -8.70 -30.74 5.20
CA ALA A 42 -8.96 -31.45 6.45
C ALA A 42 -9.80 -32.73 6.26
N THR A 43 -9.66 -33.42 5.13
CA THR A 43 -10.13 -34.81 4.95
C THR A 43 -9.06 -35.85 5.26
N THR A 44 -7.90 -35.44 5.80
CA THR A 44 -6.92 -36.36 6.39
C THR A 44 -6.81 -36.11 7.89
N SER A 45 -7.60 -36.84 8.68
CA SER A 45 -7.32 -37.02 10.10
C SER A 45 -6.03 -37.82 10.28
N VAL A 46 -4.89 -37.12 10.36
CA VAL A 46 -3.72 -37.56 11.12
C VAL A 46 -3.09 -36.33 11.79
N LYS A 47 -3.39 -36.16 13.08
CA LYS A 47 -2.50 -35.49 14.05
C LYS A 47 -1.25 -36.38 14.17
N PRO A 48 0.02 -35.89 14.15
CA PRO A 48 0.53 -34.98 15.18
C PRO A 48 1.72 -34.04 14.82
N ALA A 49 2.05 -33.22 15.84
CA ALA A 49 3.38 -32.74 16.26
C ALA A 49 4.11 -31.62 15.49
N ALA A 50 4.52 -30.62 16.27
CA ALA A 50 5.33 -29.46 15.92
C ALA A 50 6.85 -29.81 15.83
N PRO A 51 7.76 -28.83 15.64
CA PRO A 51 8.35 -28.50 14.35
C PRO A 51 9.86 -28.82 14.29
N ALA A 52 10.35 -29.28 13.14
CA ALA A 52 11.79 -29.41 12.89
C ALA A 52 12.23 -28.50 11.74
N ARG A 53 13.29 -27.74 12.03
CA ARG A 53 13.89 -26.68 11.21
C ARG A 53 14.75 -27.28 10.09
N THR A 54 14.70 -26.68 8.90
CA THR A 54 15.86 -26.32 8.04
C THR A 54 15.36 -25.54 6.83
N PRO A 55 15.89 -24.34 6.51
CA PRO A 55 15.80 -23.79 5.16
C PRO A 55 17.05 -24.18 4.37
N ALA A 56 16.88 -25.10 3.42
CA ALA A 56 17.75 -25.21 2.26
C ALA A 56 17.20 -24.23 1.20
N ASN A 57 17.90 -23.11 1.04
CA ASN A 57 17.59 -22.09 0.05
C ASN A 57 18.46 -22.37 -1.17
N GLU A 58 17.89 -22.96 -2.22
CA GLU A 58 18.49 -22.92 -3.55
C GLU A 58 17.50 -22.35 -4.56
N ALA A 59 18.05 -21.37 -5.26
CA ALA A 59 17.42 -20.55 -6.28
C ALA A 59 16.83 -21.40 -7.41
N SER A 60 15.71 -20.94 -7.96
CA SER A 60 15.41 -21.24 -9.35
C SER A 60 14.78 -20.04 -10.05
N ALA A 61 15.65 -19.45 -10.86
CA ALA A 61 15.44 -18.75 -12.12
C ALA A 61 13.99 -18.47 -12.57
N LYS A 62 13.74 -17.18 -12.79
CA LYS A 62 12.71 -16.65 -13.70
C LYS A 62 12.81 -17.34 -15.06
N ALA A 63 11.82 -18.17 -15.40
CA ALA A 63 11.51 -18.52 -16.77
C ALA A 63 10.63 -17.43 -17.39
N THR A 64 11.18 -16.69 -18.35
CA THR A 64 10.45 -15.72 -19.16
C THR A 64 9.79 -16.46 -20.33
N PRO A 65 8.46 -16.36 -20.53
CA PRO A 65 7.83 -16.92 -21.71
C PRO A 65 8.01 -15.96 -22.90
N THR A 66 8.86 -16.34 -23.85
CA THR A 66 8.98 -15.75 -25.18
C THR A 66 7.69 -16.03 -25.97
N HIS A 67 6.82 -15.04 -26.11
CA HIS A 67 5.70 -15.10 -27.06
C HIS A 67 6.11 -14.48 -28.39
N GLY A 68 5.94 -15.27 -29.45
CA GLY A 68 6.29 -14.95 -30.82
C GLY A 68 5.49 -13.78 -31.40
N LYS A 69 6.16 -13.03 -32.25
CA LYS A 69 5.66 -11.87 -33.00
C LYS A 69 4.75 -12.33 -34.16
N PRO A 70 3.48 -11.88 -34.23
CA PRO A 70 2.65 -12.07 -35.43
C PRO A 70 3.06 -11.12 -36.58
N PRO A 71 2.73 -11.45 -37.84
CA PRO A 71 3.19 -10.74 -39.04
C PRO A 71 2.55 -9.35 -39.18
N ALA A 72 3.34 -8.39 -39.67
CA ALA A 72 2.91 -7.02 -39.93
C ALA A 72 2.17 -6.92 -41.28
N LEU A 73 0.95 -6.40 -41.26
CA LEU A 73 0.23 -5.87 -42.42
C LEU A 73 0.57 -4.37 -42.62
N PRO A 74 0.53 -3.84 -43.86
CA PRO A 74 0.94 -2.48 -44.16
C PRO A 74 -0.07 -1.43 -43.67
N ALA A 75 0.44 -0.37 -43.03
CA ALA A 75 -0.35 0.74 -42.50
C ALA A 75 -0.63 1.81 -43.59
N PRO A 76 -1.85 2.34 -43.70
CA PRO A 76 -2.09 3.54 -44.49
C PRO A 76 -1.64 4.79 -43.70
N ALA A 77 -0.95 5.69 -44.38
CA ALA A 77 -0.54 6.99 -43.87
C ALA A 77 -1.75 7.88 -43.59
N VAL A 78 -1.87 8.37 -42.36
CA VAL A 78 -2.81 9.43 -41.98
C VAL A 78 -2.03 10.59 -41.36
N ASN A 79 -2.35 11.78 -41.87
CA ASN A 79 -1.74 13.08 -41.61
C ASN A 79 -1.44 13.36 -40.13
N ARG A 80 -0.22 13.83 -39.87
CA ARG A 80 0.19 14.39 -38.58
C ARG A 80 -0.31 15.83 -38.46
N ALA A 81 -1.42 16.02 -37.76
CA ALA A 81 -1.73 17.31 -37.13
C ALA A 81 -0.85 17.49 -35.87
N PRO A 82 -0.44 18.73 -35.52
CA PRO A 82 0.44 18.97 -34.39
C PRO A 82 -0.26 18.67 -33.05
N LEU A 83 0.49 18.00 -32.17
CA LEU A 83 0.05 17.51 -30.86
C LEU A 83 -0.51 18.66 -30.00
N SER A 84 -1.81 18.59 -29.71
CA SER A 84 -2.37 19.30 -28.57
C SER A 84 -1.89 18.63 -27.28
N LYS A 85 -1.37 19.44 -26.36
CA LYS A 85 -0.96 19.06 -24.99
C LYS A 85 -1.96 18.08 -24.38
N ALA A 86 -1.48 16.93 -23.93
CA ALA A 86 -2.27 15.97 -23.19
C ALA A 86 -2.89 16.63 -21.93
N PRO A 87 -4.10 16.23 -21.52
CA PRO A 87 -4.71 16.72 -20.28
C PRO A 87 -3.79 16.43 -19.07
N PRO A 88 -3.79 17.28 -18.02
CA PRO A 88 -2.94 17.13 -16.84
C PRO A 88 -3.10 15.77 -16.12
N ALA A 89 -4.17 15.04 -16.39
CA ALA A 89 -4.41 13.69 -15.89
C ALA A 89 -3.44 12.63 -16.46
N ALA A 90 -2.96 12.79 -17.70
CA ALA A 90 -2.04 11.81 -18.32
C ALA A 90 -0.63 11.84 -17.70
N GLU A 91 -0.20 13.01 -17.23
CA GLU A 91 1.09 13.21 -16.53
C GLU A 91 1.05 12.75 -15.07
N ASP A 92 -0.15 12.55 -14.50
CA ASP A 92 -0.35 12.18 -13.10
C ASP A 92 -0.51 10.66 -12.89
N PHE A 93 -0.90 9.95 -13.94
CA PHE A 93 -1.10 8.50 -13.92
C PHE A 93 0.23 7.75 -13.72
N GLY A 94 0.33 6.95 -12.66
CA GLY A 94 1.55 6.25 -12.22
C GLY A 94 2.39 7.03 -11.20
N LEU A 95 2.05 8.28 -10.88
CA LEU A 95 2.73 9.14 -9.89
C LEU A 95 1.81 9.55 -8.73
N GLU A 96 0.56 9.07 -8.70
CA GLU A 96 -0.47 9.40 -7.72
C GLU A 96 -0.02 9.11 -6.27
N HIS A 97 0.73 8.02 -6.09
CA HIS A 97 1.25 7.61 -4.80
C HIS A 97 2.32 8.57 -4.26
N LYS A 98 3.12 9.21 -5.14
CA LYS A 98 4.15 10.17 -4.70
C LYS A 98 3.51 11.47 -4.20
N LYS A 99 2.53 12.00 -4.93
CA LYS A 99 1.85 13.25 -4.55
C LYS A 99 1.03 13.12 -3.27
N THR A 100 0.42 11.95 -3.04
CA THR A 100 -0.37 11.68 -1.83
C THR A 100 0.53 11.43 -0.62
N ALA A 101 1.62 10.67 -0.80
CA ALA A 101 2.58 10.40 0.27
C ALA A 101 3.26 11.68 0.79
N ASP A 102 3.67 12.57 -0.12
CA ASP A 102 4.42 13.80 0.19
C ASP A 102 3.60 14.84 0.97
N LYS A 103 2.27 14.80 0.88
CA LYS A 103 1.40 15.81 1.51
C LYS A 103 0.72 15.36 2.80
N GLN A 104 0.22 14.12 2.86
CA GLN A 104 -0.66 13.71 3.97
C GLN A 104 0.02 12.90 5.08
N THR A 105 1.11 12.19 4.82
CA THR A 105 1.66 11.26 5.83
C THR A 105 2.52 11.96 6.89
N ASP A 106 3.16 13.07 6.52
CA ASP A 106 4.16 13.74 7.35
C ASP A 106 3.66 15.01 8.04
N GLN A 107 2.38 15.38 7.89
CA GLN A 107 1.81 16.60 8.49
C GLN A 107 0.67 16.26 9.46
N LEU A 108 0.77 16.79 10.67
CA LEU A 108 -0.24 16.66 11.71
C LEU A 108 -0.81 18.03 12.06
N TYR A 109 -2.10 18.24 11.81
CA TYR A 109 -2.81 19.47 12.15
C TYR A 109 -3.36 19.41 13.56
N LEU A 110 -3.15 20.49 14.33
CA LEU A 110 -3.52 20.61 15.74
C LEU A 110 -3.97 22.04 16.05
N THR A 111 -4.75 22.19 17.12
CA THR A 111 -5.19 23.50 17.60
C THR A 111 -4.43 23.88 18.86
N VAL A 112 -4.00 25.13 18.95
CA VAL A 112 -3.21 25.61 20.10
C VAL A 112 -4.09 25.72 21.35
N SER A 113 -3.71 24.99 22.39
CA SER A 113 -4.35 25.00 23.71
C SER A 113 -3.70 26.06 24.61
N SER A 114 -2.37 26.10 24.67
CA SER A 114 -1.64 27.04 25.52
C SER A 114 -0.30 27.47 24.90
N ILE A 115 0.14 28.69 25.23
CA ILE A 115 1.41 29.25 24.80
C ILE A 115 2.17 29.72 26.04
N SER A 116 3.42 29.26 26.15
CA SER A 116 4.36 29.69 27.20
C SER A 116 5.76 29.90 26.62
N TYR A 117 6.64 30.50 27.41
CA TYR A 117 8.03 30.77 27.01
C TYR A 117 9.00 30.30 28.08
N SER A 118 10.12 29.74 27.65
CA SER A 118 11.24 29.43 28.55
C SER A 118 11.95 30.71 29.02
N PRO A 119 12.79 30.65 30.07
CA PRO A 119 13.62 31.79 30.49
C PRO A 119 14.53 32.34 29.38
N ARG A 120 14.84 31.52 28.37
CA ARG A 120 15.62 31.91 27.18
C ARG A 120 14.75 32.44 26.03
N LYS A 121 13.47 32.73 26.29
CA LYS A 121 12.47 33.21 25.32
C LYS A 121 12.20 32.24 24.17
N GLU A 122 12.49 30.96 24.34
CA GLU A 122 12.07 29.92 23.38
C GLU A 122 10.59 29.62 23.59
N LEU A 123 9.83 29.58 22.48
CA LEU A 123 8.42 29.26 22.46
C LEU A 123 8.15 27.82 22.92
N ILE A 124 7.14 27.62 23.75
CA ILE A 124 6.60 26.33 24.18
C ILE A 124 5.09 26.37 23.92
N VAL A 125 4.60 25.43 23.11
CA VAL A 125 3.19 25.38 22.67
C VAL A 125 2.61 24.05 23.10
N GLU A 126 1.46 24.09 23.75
CA GLU A 126 0.63 22.93 24.02
C GLU A 126 -0.53 22.91 23.03
N PHE A 127 -0.82 21.73 22.49
CA PHE A 127 -1.93 21.53 21.56
C PHE A 127 -3.11 20.83 22.23
N ASP A 128 -4.26 20.83 21.55
CA ASP A 128 -5.52 20.23 21.98
C ASP A 128 -5.43 18.72 22.25
N ASN A 129 -4.48 18.04 21.61
CA ASN A 129 -4.18 16.63 21.86
C ASN A 129 -3.26 16.37 23.08
N GLY A 130 -2.96 17.42 23.87
CA GLY A 130 -2.09 17.37 25.04
C GLY A 130 -0.59 17.31 24.74
N GLN A 131 -0.18 17.35 23.46
CA GLN A 131 1.24 17.36 23.11
C GLN A 131 1.82 18.76 23.33
N THR A 132 3.00 18.79 23.96
CA THR A 132 3.77 20.02 24.15
C THR A 132 5.01 20.02 23.28
N TRP A 133 5.23 21.11 22.54
CA TRP A 133 6.34 21.29 21.61
C TRP A 133 7.11 22.56 21.94
N ARG A 134 8.44 22.44 21.98
CA ARG A 134 9.37 23.54 22.28
C ARG A 134 10.22 23.89 21.08
N GLN A 135 10.37 25.18 20.83
CA GLN A 135 11.25 25.72 19.81
C GLN A 135 12.72 25.35 20.08
N THR A 136 13.45 24.95 19.03
CA THR A 136 14.87 24.57 19.11
C THR A 136 15.80 25.55 18.37
N GLY A 137 15.26 26.55 17.67
CA GLY A 137 16.02 27.59 16.98
C GLY A 137 15.76 29.01 17.51
N SER A 138 16.23 30.03 16.80
CA SER A 138 16.05 31.46 17.14
C SER A 138 14.98 32.18 16.31
N GLY A 139 14.27 31.45 15.44
CA GLY A 139 13.23 32.05 14.58
C GLY A 139 12.04 32.57 15.37
N ASN A 140 11.50 33.72 14.97
CA ASN A 140 10.24 34.21 15.51
C ASN A 140 9.07 33.59 14.73
N TYR A 141 8.07 33.07 15.44
CA TYR A 141 6.86 32.47 14.88
C TYR A 141 5.62 33.09 15.55
N PRO A 142 4.76 33.79 14.80
CA PRO A 142 3.51 34.28 15.34
C PRO A 142 2.55 33.11 15.55
N ILE A 143 1.97 33.05 16.74
CA ILE A 143 1.05 31.99 17.14
C ILE A 143 0.11 32.54 18.22
N ALA A 144 -1.17 32.21 18.13
CA ALA A 144 -2.16 32.55 19.15
C ALA A 144 -2.94 31.30 19.62
N VAL A 145 -3.51 31.40 20.82
CA VAL A 145 -4.35 30.34 21.38
C VAL A 145 -5.63 30.23 20.55
N GLY A 146 -6.05 29.00 20.24
CA GLY A 146 -7.21 28.70 19.40
C GLY A 146 -6.93 28.67 17.90
N GLU A 147 -5.73 29.04 17.45
CA GLU A 147 -5.33 28.92 16.05
C GLU A 147 -4.99 27.48 15.68
N ARG A 148 -5.23 27.13 14.41
CA ARG A 148 -4.91 25.82 13.85
C ARG A 148 -3.56 25.88 13.14
N HIS A 149 -2.64 25.03 13.58
CA HIS A 149 -1.30 24.92 13.02
C HIS A 149 -1.02 23.47 12.60
N PHE A 150 0.06 23.26 11.85
CA PHE A 150 0.55 21.93 11.53
C PHE A 150 1.97 21.70 12.04
N ILE A 151 2.23 20.46 12.43
CA ILE A 151 3.57 19.95 12.68
C ILE A 151 3.94 19.04 11.52
N LYS A 152 4.99 19.42 10.80
CA LYS A 152 5.55 18.64 9.69
C LYS A 152 6.78 17.88 10.14
N ARG A 153 6.81 16.58 9.91
CA ARG A 153 8.00 15.74 10.04
C ARG A 153 8.96 16.05 8.88
N GLY A 154 10.21 16.28 9.22
CA GLY A 154 11.32 16.43 8.29
C GLY A 154 12.29 15.24 8.33
N MET A 155 13.40 15.38 7.61
CA MET A 155 14.47 14.39 7.63
C MET A 155 15.15 14.33 9.01
N LEU A 156 15.77 13.20 9.33
CA LEU A 156 16.54 13.00 10.58
C LEU A 156 15.73 13.27 11.86
N ASN A 157 14.45 12.87 11.86
CA ASN A 157 13.54 13.08 12.98
C ASN A 157 13.42 14.55 13.42
N SER A 158 13.54 15.48 12.46
CA SER A 158 13.28 16.90 12.69
C SER A 158 11.78 17.19 12.59
N PHE A 159 11.31 18.18 13.33
CA PHE A 159 9.93 18.63 13.29
C PHE A 159 9.87 20.14 13.11
N THR A 160 8.91 20.57 12.30
CA THR A 160 8.71 21.97 11.95
C THR A 160 7.26 22.34 12.22
N LEU A 161 7.04 23.42 12.97
CA LEU A 161 5.73 24.02 13.19
C LEU A 161 5.48 25.10 12.14
N GLY A 162 4.30 25.08 11.51
CA GLY A 162 3.87 26.05 10.51
C GLY A 162 2.35 26.20 10.47
N ASN A 163 1.86 27.11 9.63
CA ASN A 163 0.44 27.30 9.34
C ASN A 163 0.24 27.51 7.83
N ASP A 164 -1.00 27.42 7.37
CA ASP A 164 -1.33 27.57 5.94
C ASP A 164 -1.41 29.05 5.51
N ASP A 165 -1.57 29.99 6.46
CA ASP A 165 -1.77 31.41 6.14
C ASP A 165 -0.49 32.12 5.68
N ASN A 166 0.68 31.60 6.05
CA ASN A 166 1.96 32.19 5.69
C ASN A 166 3.07 31.14 5.52
N ASN A 167 4.18 31.53 4.87
CA ASN A 167 5.33 30.64 4.66
C ASN A 167 6.34 30.67 5.82
N ARG A 168 5.94 31.07 7.03
CA ARG A 168 6.83 31.06 8.20
C ARG A 168 6.72 29.71 8.89
N ASN A 169 7.85 29.25 9.38
CA ASN A 169 7.91 28.02 10.15
C ASN A 169 9.10 28.06 11.11
N ILE A 170 9.06 27.22 12.14
CA ILE A 170 10.15 27.08 13.11
C ILE A 170 10.41 25.61 13.44
N LYS A 171 11.67 25.30 13.75
CA LYS A 171 12.04 23.98 14.24
C LYS A 171 11.60 23.78 15.69
N VAL A 172 10.91 22.69 15.94
CA VAL A 172 10.38 22.32 17.25
C VAL A 172 10.84 20.92 17.64
N ARG A 173 10.82 20.65 18.94
CA ARG A 173 11.00 19.32 19.53
C ARG A 173 9.90 19.06 20.54
N ARG A 174 9.45 17.81 20.63
CA ARG A 174 8.45 17.43 21.63
C ARG A 174 9.06 17.45 23.04
N VAL A 175 8.31 17.93 24.02
CA VAL A 175 8.77 18.03 25.42
C VAL A 175 7.84 17.38 26.44
N ASN A 176 6.65 16.91 26.04
CA ASN A 176 5.80 15.90 26.70
C ASN A 176 4.60 15.58 25.80
#